data_AF-A0A964ZVN1-F1
#
_entry.id   AF-A0A964ZVN1-F1
#
_cell.length_a   1.000
_cell.length_b   1.000
_cell.length_c   1.000
_cell.angle_alpha   90.00
_cell.angle_beta   90.00
_cell.angle_gamma   90.00
#
_symmetry.space_group_name_H-M   'P 1'
#
loop_
_entity.id
_entity.type
_entity.pdbx_description
1 polymer ?
#
loop_
_entity_poly.entity_id
_entity_poly.type
_entity_poly.pdbx_seq_one_letter_code
_entity_poly.pdbx_strand_id
1 'polypeptide(L)'
;LQSLYVANNVCSAVEYFRKLGGNVGVAGMVINKDDGTGEAAAFAQKVGIPVLAAIPAHEDIRRKSASYEIVGKPGGTWGPLFETLGNNVAEAPPVRPTPLSQDELLGLFASDTVGRNVVLQPATLADMMGADVPVRQSLEVVYETV
;
A
#
# COMPACT_ATOMS: atom_id res chain seq x y z
N LEU A 1 1.38 -1.71 4.22
CA LEU A 1 -0.07 -1.48 4.05
C LEU A 1 -0.53 -0.13 4.61
N GLN A 2 -0.44 0.12 5.93
CA GLN A 2 -0.98 1.36 6.55
C GLN A 2 -0.40 2.66 5.96
N SER A 3 0.89 2.71 5.66
CA SER A 3 1.54 3.90 5.12
C SER A 3 1.00 4.37 3.77
N LEU A 4 0.63 3.43 2.88
CA LEU A 4 0.08 3.78 1.55
C LEU A 4 -1.36 4.28 1.62
N TYR A 5 -2.17 3.79 2.57
CA TYR A 5 -3.48 4.39 2.83
C TYR A 5 -3.36 5.83 3.31
N VAL A 6 -2.42 6.09 4.23
CA VAL A 6 -2.15 7.46 4.70
C VAL A 6 -1.66 8.35 3.56
N ALA A 7 -0.74 7.86 2.72
CA ALA A 7 -0.27 8.59 1.55
C ALA A 7 -1.41 8.90 0.56
N ASN A 8 -2.33 7.96 0.34
CA ASN A 8 -3.50 8.18 -0.50
C ASN A 8 -4.47 9.22 0.11
N ASN A 9 -4.64 9.23 1.42
CA ASN A 9 -5.43 10.26 2.10
C ASN A 9 -4.84 11.66 1.91
N VAL A 10 -3.51 11.79 1.90
CA VAL A 10 -2.84 13.06 1.55
C VAL A 10 -3.17 13.48 0.13
N CYS A 11 -3.18 12.54 -0.83
CA CYS A 11 -3.60 12.83 -2.21
C CYS A 11 -5.05 13.33 -2.25
N SER A 12 -5.96 12.69 -1.52
CA SER A 12 -7.37 13.11 -1.42
C SER A 12 -7.51 14.50 -0.78
N ALA A 13 -6.68 14.81 0.22
CA ALA A 13 -6.68 16.12 0.87
C ALA A 13 -6.28 17.24 -0.12
N VAL A 14 -5.33 16.99 -1.02
CA VAL A 14 -4.96 17.96 -2.05
C VAL A 14 -6.16 18.29 -2.95
N GLU A 15 -6.91 17.29 -3.40
CA GLU A 15 -8.13 17.55 -4.18
C GLU A 15 -9.16 18.37 -3.40
N TYR A 16 -9.34 18.06 -2.11
CA TYR A 16 -10.23 18.78 -1.23
C TYR A 16 -9.85 20.26 -1.10
N PHE A 17 -8.59 20.57 -0.77
CA PHE A 17 -8.14 21.96 -0.60
C PHE A 17 -8.19 22.77 -1.90
N ARG A 18 -7.95 22.14 -3.06
CA ARG A 18 -8.07 22.84 -4.34
C ARG A 18 -9.52 23.18 -4.70
N LYS A 19 -10.48 22.32 -4.36
CA LYS A 19 -11.92 22.64 -4.52
C LYS A 19 -12.36 23.83 -3.67
N LEU A 20 -11.67 24.08 -2.56
CA LEU A 20 -11.87 25.25 -1.70
C LEU A 20 -11.11 26.50 -2.18
N GLY A 21 -10.45 26.47 -3.35
CA GLY A 21 -9.69 27.59 -3.89
C GLY A 21 -8.24 27.67 -3.42
N GLY A 22 -7.73 26.66 -2.70
CA GLY A 22 -6.35 26.60 -2.26
C GLY A 22 -5.36 26.23 -3.37
N ASN A 23 -4.13 26.73 -3.27
CA ASN A 23 -3.02 26.34 -4.14
C ASN A 23 -2.11 25.32 -3.44
N VAL A 24 -2.57 24.07 -3.37
CA VAL A 24 -1.88 22.96 -2.71
C VAL A 24 -1.56 21.87 -3.73
N GLY A 25 -0.42 21.21 -3.56
CA GLY A 25 0.01 20.05 -4.33
C GLY A 25 0.95 19.15 -3.54
N VAL A 26 1.26 17.97 -4.08
CA VAL A 26 2.27 17.06 -3.53
C VAL A 26 3.55 17.22 -4.33
N ALA A 27 4.65 17.56 -3.66
CA ALA A 27 5.96 17.69 -4.32
C ALA A 27 6.53 16.33 -4.74
N GLY A 28 6.29 15.29 -3.94
CA GLY A 28 6.72 13.93 -4.20
C GLY A 28 6.61 13.05 -2.97
N MET A 29 7.17 11.84 -3.06
CA MET A 29 7.16 10.85 -1.99
C MET A 29 8.58 10.45 -1.61
N VAL A 30 8.84 10.33 -0.31
CA VAL A 30 10.03 9.67 0.22
C VAL A 30 9.64 8.27 0.67
N ILE A 31 10.26 7.26 0.07
CA ILE A 31 10.09 5.86 0.48
C ILE A 31 11.10 5.62 1.60
N ASN A 32 10.61 5.50 2.83
CA ASN A 32 11.47 5.28 3.99
C ASN A 32 11.40 3.82 4.44
N LYS A 33 12.56 3.23 4.75
CA LYS A 33 12.71 1.81 5.03
C LYS A 33 12.25 0.95 3.84
N ASP A 34 12.74 1.33 2.65
CA ASP A 34 12.50 0.59 1.42
C ASP A 34 13.08 -0.82 1.54
N ASP A 35 12.21 -1.81 1.45
CA ASP A 35 12.51 -3.24 1.48
C ASP A 35 12.58 -3.84 0.07
N GLY A 36 12.39 -3.03 -0.97
CA GLY A 36 12.55 -3.43 -2.38
C GLY A 36 11.34 -4.15 -2.97
N THR A 37 10.20 -4.19 -2.29
CA THR A 37 8.96 -4.78 -2.82
C THR A 37 8.38 -4.00 -4.00
N GLY A 38 8.69 -2.71 -4.10
CA GLY A 38 8.28 -1.84 -5.20
C GLY A 38 6.86 -1.27 -5.09
N GLU A 39 6.07 -1.66 -4.07
CA GLU A 39 4.67 -1.22 -3.95
C GLU A 39 4.56 0.30 -3.76
N ALA A 40 5.48 0.89 -3.02
CA ALA A 40 5.53 2.33 -2.81
C ALA A 40 5.90 3.06 -4.11
N ALA A 41 6.88 2.57 -4.88
CA ALA A 41 7.21 3.15 -6.18
C ALA A 41 6.03 3.06 -7.16
N ALA A 42 5.32 1.92 -7.17
CA ALA A 42 4.12 1.73 -7.98
C ALA A 42 2.97 2.67 -7.54
N PHE A 43 2.81 2.91 -6.24
CA PHE A 43 1.88 3.92 -5.73
C PHE A 43 2.20 5.31 -6.27
N ALA A 44 3.44 5.79 -6.11
CA ALA A 44 3.87 7.11 -6.59
C ALA A 44 3.62 7.28 -8.09
N GLN A 45 3.93 6.25 -8.88
CA GLN A 45 3.66 6.24 -10.32
C GLN A 45 2.16 6.35 -10.62
N LYS A 46 1.31 5.55 -9.95
CA LYS A 46 -0.14 5.56 -10.20
C LYS A 46 -0.80 6.88 -9.82
N VAL A 47 -0.39 7.50 -8.71
CA VAL A 47 -0.97 8.79 -8.28
C VAL A 47 -0.31 10.00 -8.97
N GLY A 48 0.73 9.77 -9.78
CA GLY A 48 1.38 10.80 -10.59
C GLY A 48 2.28 11.75 -9.80
N ILE A 49 3.00 11.25 -8.79
CA ILE A 49 3.98 12.04 -8.02
C ILE A 49 5.38 11.43 -8.13
N PRO A 50 6.46 12.25 -8.12
CA PRO A 50 7.82 11.72 -8.19
C PRO A 50 8.23 11.08 -6.86
N VAL A 51 9.10 10.08 -6.93
CA VAL A 51 9.84 9.57 -5.76
C VAL A 51 11.07 10.45 -5.57
N LEU A 52 11.14 11.16 -4.44
CA LEU A 52 12.24 12.09 -4.14
C LEU A 52 13.47 11.39 -3.58
N ALA A 53 13.26 10.29 -2.83
CA ALA A 53 14.31 9.37 -2.41
C ALA A 53 13.71 8.04 -1.97
N ALA A 54 14.50 6.99 -2.08
CA ALA A 54 14.27 5.69 -1.46
C ALA A 54 15.38 5.42 -0.43
N ILE A 55 15.03 5.51 0.85
CA ILE A 55 15.94 5.26 1.97
C ILE A 55 15.84 3.76 2.31
N PRO A 56 16.92 2.98 2.18
CA PRO A 56 16.86 1.54 2.30
C PRO A 56 16.60 1.08 3.73
N ALA A 57 16.03 -0.11 3.89
CA ALA A 57 15.93 -0.83 5.15
C ALA A 57 17.33 -1.34 5.60
N HIS A 58 18.20 -0.42 6.04
CA HIS A 58 19.59 -0.72 6.38
C HIS A 58 19.89 -0.67 7.89
N GLU A 59 20.72 -1.60 8.37
CA GLU A 59 21.14 -1.72 9.77
C GLU A 59 21.81 -0.45 10.31
N ASP A 60 22.78 0.09 9.57
CA ASP A 60 23.50 1.30 9.97
C ASP A 60 22.56 2.51 10.15
N ILE A 61 21.63 2.73 9.21
CA ILE A 61 20.61 3.78 9.31
C ILE A 61 19.76 3.57 10.57
N ARG A 62 19.28 2.33 10.80
CA ARG A 62 18.47 2.02 11.98
C ARG A 62 19.23 2.29 13.28
N ARG A 63 20.49 1.87 13.39
CA ARG A 63 21.31 2.08 14.59
C ARG A 63 21.52 3.56 14.86
N LYS A 64 21.88 4.33 13.82
CA LYS A 64 22.04 5.79 13.92
C LYS A 64 20.76 6.48 14.36
N SER A 65 19.61 6.13 13.78
CA SER A 65 18.32 6.67 14.20
C SER A 65 17.96 6.31 15.65
N ALA A 66 18.24 5.08 16.09
CA ALA A 66 18.01 4.65 17.47
C ALA A 66 18.94 5.34 18.48
N SER A 67 20.14 5.72 18.05
CA SER A 67 21.14 6.45 18.84
C SER A 67 21.04 7.97 18.72
N TYR A 68 20.00 8.51 18.06
CA TYR A 68 19.84 9.95 17.81
C TYR A 68 21.01 10.61 17.05
N GLU A 69 21.69 9.84 16.20
CA GLU A 69 22.73 10.36 15.32
C GLU A 69 22.16 10.85 13.99
N ILE A 70 22.75 11.92 13.46
CA ILE A 70 22.47 12.37 12.09
C ILE A 70 23.03 11.35 11.09
N VAL A 71 22.13 10.78 10.28
CA VAL A 71 22.46 9.78 9.25
C VAL A 71 23.17 10.41 8.05
N GLY A 72 22.60 11.49 7.49
CA GLY A 72 23.08 12.15 6.27
C GLY A 72 24.14 13.22 6.50
N LYS A 73 25.20 12.94 7.29
CA LYS A 73 26.31 13.90 7.43
C LYS A 73 27.08 14.04 6.10
N PRO A 74 27.44 15.26 5.65
CA PRO A 74 28.25 15.45 4.46
C PRO A 74 29.56 14.66 4.51
N GLY A 75 29.91 14.00 3.40
CA GLY A 75 31.08 13.11 3.31
C GLY A 75 30.95 11.76 4.04
N GLY A 76 29.83 11.49 4.72
CA GLY A 76 29.53 10.19 5.31
C GLY A 76 28.91 9.21 4.31
N THR A 77 28.79 7.94 4.71
CA THR A 77 28.24 6.84 3.86
C THR A 77 26.89 7.18 3.23
N TRP A 78 25.98 7.81 3.98
CA TRP A 78 24.65 8.17 3.52
C TRP A 78 24.53 9.62 3.04
N GLY A 79 25.60 10.41 3.13
CA GLY A 79 25.63 11.82 2.72
C GLY A 79 25.08 12.04 1.31
N PRO A 80 25.59 11.32 0.28
CA PRO A 80 25.13 11.49 -1.10
C PRO A 80 23.62 11.24 -1.30
N LEU A 81 23.03 10.31 -0.53
CA LEU A 81 21.59 10.02 -0.59
C LEU A 81 20.77 11.22 -0.11
N PHE A 82 21.15 11.80 1.03
CA PHE A 82 20.42 12.94 1.62
C PHE A 82 20.73 14.26 0.91
N GLU A 83 21.92 14.42 0.31
CA GLU A 83 22.22 15.53 -0.60
C GLU A 83 21.33 15.49 -1.84
N THR A 84 21.18 14.32 -2.47
CA THR A 84 20.28 14.12 -3.60
C THR A 84 18.82 14.39 -3.21
N LEU A 85 18.38 13.90 -2.04
CA LEU A 85 17.05 14.20 -1.51
C LEU A 85 16.86 15.72 -1.32
N GLY A 86 17.86 16.44 -0.80
CA GLY A 86 17.82 17.88 -0.62
C GLY A 86 17.60 18.62 -1.94
N ASN A 87 18.35 18.26 -2.98
CA ASN A 87 18.17 18.83 -4.33
C ASN A 87 16.79 18.52 -4.89
N ASN A 88 16.35 17.26 -4.81
CA ASN A 88 15.03 16.84 -5.30
C ASN A 88 13.90 17.57 -4.59
N VAL A 89 13.99 17.81 -3.28
CA VAL A 89 12.98 18.59 -2.52
C VAL A 89 12.98 20.06 -2.93
N ALA A 90 14.15 20.66 -3.16
CA ALA A 90 14.27 22.05 -3.56
C ALA A 90 13.70 22.33 -4.96
N GLU A 91 13.83 21.35 -5.87
CA GLU A 91 13.42 21.47 -7.27
C GLU A 91 12.00 20.97 -7.54
N ALA A 92 11.45 20.11 -6.69
CA ALA A 92 10.16 19.47 -6.93
C ALA A 92 8.98 20.47 -6.91
N PRO A 93 8.24 20.63 -8.03
CA PRO A 93 7.07 21.48 -8.05
C PRO A 93 5.88 20.81 -7.34
N PRO A 94 4.89 21.58 -6.84
CA PRO A 94 3.65 21.01 -6.33
C PRO A 94 2.85 20.37 -7.47
N VAL A 95 2.68 19.05 -7.42
CA VAL A 95 1.91 18.28 -8.41
C VAL A 95 0.48 18.06 -7.93
N ARG A 96 -0.47 17.93 -8.87
CA ARG A 96 -1.82 17.46 -8.56
C ARG A 96 -1.83 15.93 -8.61
N PRO A 97 -1.85 15.22 -7.47
CA PRO A 97 -1.98 13.77 -7.51
C PRO A 97 -3.40 13.36 -7.91
N THR A 98 -3.54 12.14 -8.42
CA THR A 98 -4.83 11.46 -8.59
C THR A 98 -4.94 10.38 -7.51
N PRO A 99 -5.80 10.56 -6.49
CA PRO A 99 -5.98 9.56 -5.45
C PRO A 99 -6.53 8.25 -6.03
N LEU A 100 -6.11 7.14 -5.47
CA LEU A 100 -6.61 5.81 -5.83
C LEU A 100 -7.85 5.45 -5.02
N SER A 101 -8.74 4.68 -5.63
CA SER A 101 -9.79 3.96 -4.92
C SER A 101 -9.21 2.84 -4.05
N GLN A 102 -10.04 2.28 -3.15
CA GLN A 102 -9.62 1.21 -2.27
C GLN A 102 -9.18 -0.04 -3.03
N ASP A 103 -9.88 -0.39 -4.11
CA ASP A 103 -9.54 -1.55 -4.95
C ASP A 103 -8.24 -1.32 -5.74
N GLU A 104 -8.00 -0.09 -6.20
CA GLU A 104 -6.77 0.28 -6.90
C GLU A 104 -5.55 0.25 -5.98
N LEU A 105 -5.72 0.67 -4.71
CA LEU A 105 -4.72 0.53 -3.66
C LEU A 105 -4.42 -0.92 -3.34
N LEU A 106 -5.47 -1.73 -3.11
CA LEU A 106 -5.31 -3.16 -2.87
C LEU A 106 -4.63 -3.87 -4.05
N GLY A 107 -4.90 -3.40 -5.28
CA GLY A 107 -4.28 -3.89 -6.49
C GLY A 107 -2.79 -3.57 -6.65
N LEU A 108 -2.19 -2.76 -5.77
CA LEU A 108 -0.73 -2.52 -5.76
C LEU A 108 0.06 -3.64 -5.06
N PHE A 109 -0.61 -4.47 -4.25
CA PHE A 109 0.05 -5.49 -3.45
C PHE A 109 0.05 -6.85 -4.17
N ALA A 110 1.07 -7.67 -3.89
CA ALA A 110 1.09 -9.06 -4.34
C ALA A 110 -0.15 -9.81 -3.83
N SER A 111 -0.78 -10.57 -4.72
CA SER A 111 -2.06 -11.30 -4.48
C SER A 111 -2.04 -12.19 -3.24
N ASP A 112 -0.86 -12.68 -2.89
CA ASP A 112 -0.63 -13.67 -1.84
C ASP A 112 -0.74 -13.03 -0.44
N THR A 113 -0.48 -11.73 -0.34
CA THR A 113 -0.54 -10.97 0.92
C THR A 113 -1.94 -10.46 1.24
N VAL A 114 -2.77 -10.22 0.22
CA VAL A 114 -4.13 -9.67 0.36
C VAL A 114 -5.22 -10.73 0.24
N GLY A 115 -4.86 -12.00 0.06
CA GLY A 115 -5.82 -13.09 -0.09
C GLY A 115 -6.69 -12.96 -1.36
N ARG A 116 -6.21 -12.24 -2.38
CA ARG A 116 -6.99 -11.93 -3.60
C ARG A 116 -7.43 -13.19 -4.36
N ASN A 117 -6.64 -14.25 -4.25
CA ASN A 117 -6.90 -15.55 -4.87
C ASN A 117 -7.50 -16.56 -3.89
N VAL A 118 -7.89 -16.13 -2.68
CA VAL A 118 -8.58 -17.02 -1.74
C VAL A 118 -9.99 -17.24 -2.26
N VAL A 119 -10.23 -18.45 -2.75
CA VAL A 119 -11.59 -18.89 -3.11
C VAL A 119 -12.32 -19.16 -1.79
N LEU A 120 -13.24 -18.27 -1.44
CA LEU A 120 -14.11 -18.47 -0.27
C LEU A 120 -14.94 -19.74 -0.50
N GLN A 121 -14.75 -20.74 0.35
CA GLN A 121 -15.60 -21.92 0.37
C GLN A 121 -16.81 -21.63 1.26
N PRO A 122 -18.04 -21.88 0.77
CA PRO A 122 -19.23 -21.81 1.61
C PRO A 122 -19.08 -22.74 2.82
N ALA A 123 -19.49 -22.29 4.00
CA ALA A 123 -19.55 -23.15 5.17
C ALA A 123 -20.55 -24.30 4.91
N THR A 124 -20.16 -25.52 5.22
CA THR A 124 -21.05 -26.68 5.18
C THR A 124 -22.03 -26.64 6.35
N LEU A 125 -23.12 -27.42 6.25
CA LEU A 125 -24.04 -27.59 7.38
C LEU A 125 -23.34 -28.17 8.62
N ALA A 126 -22.32 -29.00 8.42
CA ALA A 126 -21.50 -29.53 9.51
C ALA A 126 -20.67 -28.42 10.17
N ASP A 127 -20.06 -27.53 9.38
CA ASP A 127 -19.29 -26.38 9.89
C ASP A 127 -20.15 -25.43 10.74
N MET A 128 -21.42 -25.24 10.35
CA MET A 128 -22.35 -24.39 11.09
C MET A 128 -22.94 -25.04 12.35
N MET A 129 -23.11 -26.37 12.35
CA MET A 129 -23.83 -27.10 13.40
C MET A 129 -22.90 -27.78 14.42
N GLY A 130 -21.60 -27.90 14.12
CA GLY A 130 -20.61 -28.54 15.00
C GLY A 130 -20.83 -30.04 15.21
N ALA A 131 -21.67 -30.67 14.39
CA ALA A 131 -22.03 -32.08 14.48
C ALA A 131 -22.30 -32.66 13.08
N ASP A 132 -22.11 -33.97 12.94
CA ASP A 132 -22.39 -34.69 11.70
C ASP A 132 -23.86 -34.51 11.29
N VAL A 133 -24.07 -34.10 10.04
CA VAL A 133 -25.40 -33.90 9.48
C VAL A 133 -25.96 -35.28 9.09
N PRO A 134 -27.07 -35.73 9.71
CA PRO A 134 -27.66 -37.02 9.35
C PRO A 134 -28.19 -36.98 7.91
N VAL A 135 -27.73 -37.92 7.08
CA VAL A 135 -28.23 -38.09 5.72
C VAL A 135 -29.71 -38.50 5.77
N ARG A 136 -30.60 -37.58 5.37
CA ARG A 136 -32.02 -37.90 5.23
C ARG A 136 -32.22 -38.67 3.93
N GLN A 137 -32.76 -39.88 4.03
CA GLN A 137 -33.17 -40.62 2.84
C GLN A 137 -34.28 -39.84 2.12
N SER A 138 -34.13 -39.71 0.81
CA SER A 138 -35.17 -39.12 -0.04
C SER A 138 -36.40 -40.02 -0.05
N LEU A 139 -37.58 -39.43 0.10
CA LEU A 139 -38.87 -40.08 -0.12
C LEU A 139 -39.42 -39.75 -1.52
N GLU A 140 -38.53 -39.39 -2.45
CA GLU A 140 -38.90 -39.12 -3.83
C GLU A 140 -39.59 -40.32 -4.47
N VAL A 141 -40.79 -40.07 -5.00
CA VAL A 141 -41.55 -41.05 -5.76
C VAL A 141 -41.03 -41.03 -7.19
N VAL A 142 -40.26 -42.04 -7.56
CA VAL A 142 -39.81 -42.26 -8.94
C VAL A 142 -40.92 -42.98 -9.69
N TYR A 143 -41.49 -42.33 -10.69
CA TYR A 143 -42.48 -42.95 -11.57
C TYR A 143 -41.77 -43.79 -12.65
N GLU A 144 -42.22 -45.02 -12.89
CA GLU A 144 -41.77 -45.81 -14.04
C GLU A 144 -42.20 -45.12 -15.34
N THR A 145 -41.24 -44.96 -16.25
CA THR A 145 -41.51 -44.49 -17.61
C THR A 145 -42.04 -45.68 -18.40
N VAL A 146 -43.30 -45.58 -18.84
CA VAL A 146 -43.99 -46.56 -19.71
C VAL A 146 -43.45 -46.47 -21.14
#